data_AF-A0A258BGF8-F1
#
_entry.id   AF-A0A258BGF8-F1
#
_cell.length_a   1.000
_cell.length_b   1.000
_cell.length_c   1.000
_cell.angle_alpha   90.00
_cell.angle_beta   90.00
_cell.angle_gamma   90.00
#
_symmetry.space_group_name_H-M   'P 1'
#
loop_
_entity.id
_entity.type
_entity.pdbx_description
1 polymer ?
#
loop_
_entity_poly.entity_id
_entity_poly.type
_entity_poly.pdbx_seq_one_letter_code
_entity_poly.pdbx_strand_id
1 'polypeptide(L)' 'MTGDLTIKGITKPVTLDVKLNKLGDHPMSKKKSAGFSATGTIKRSDFNMAKAVPFVSDEVQLVITAEASKN' A
#
# COMPACT_ATOMS: atom_id res chain seq x y z
N MET A 1 5.18 -7.97 4.27
CA MET A 1 6.18 -7.43 3.31
C MET A 1 6.69 -6.11 3.85
N THR A 2 8.00 -5.89 3.85
CA THR A 2 8.59 -4.59 4.24
C THR A 2 9.17 -3.91 3.02
N GLY A 3 9.02 -2.59 2.94
CA GLY A 3 9.60 -1.77 1.87
C GLY A 3 9.67 -0.31 2.28
N ASP A 4 10.34 0.49 1.46
CA ASP A 4 10.49 1.92 1.70
C ASP A 4 9.33 2.70 1.08
N LEU A 5 8.65 3.48 1.91
CA LEU A 5 7.60 4.40 1.51
C LEU A 5 8.14 5.83 1.51
N THR A 6 8.01 6.51 0.38
CA THR A 6 8.38 7.91 0.24
C THR A 6 7.14 8.78 0.12
N ILE A 7 6.93 9.71 1.06
CA ILE A 7 5.88 10.72 1.01
C ILE A 7 6.52 12.09 1.21
N LYS A 8 6.23 13.03 0.30
CA LYS A 8 6.79 14.40 0.33
C LYS A 8 8.32 14.43 0.47
N GLY A 9 9.02 13.50 -0.20
CA GLY A 9 10.48 13.40 -0.18
C GLY A 9 11.08 12.81 1.10
N ILE A 10 10.25 12.38 2.07
CA ILE A 10 10.70 11.68 3.27
C ILE A 10 10.47 10.19 3.07
N THR A 11 11.55 9.40 3.19
CA THR A 11 11.54 7.94 3.05
C THR A 11 11.55 7.27 4.42
N LYS A 12 10.66 6.30 4.63
CA LYS A 12 10.62 5.47 5.84
C LYS A 12 10.32 4.01 5.49
N PRO A 13 10.93 3.05 6.21
CA PRO A 13 10.55 1.66 6.07
C PRO A 13 9.14 1.45 6.65
N VAL A 14 8.28 0.76 5.89
CA VAL A 14 6.94 0.38 6.32
C VAL A 14 6.73 -1.10 6.09
N THR A 15 5.92 -1.73 6.95
CA THR A 15 5.51 -3.13 6.78
C THR A 15 4.03 -3.18 6.43
N LEU A 16 3.72 -3.85 5.33
CA LEU A 16 2.37 -4.13 4.88
C LEU A 16 2.07 -5.62 5.07
N ASP A 17 0.87 -5.93 5.52
CA ASP A 17 0.28 -7.26 5.37
C ASP A 17 -0.20 -7.40 3.93
N VAL A 18 0.29 -8.41 3.22
CA VAL A 18 0.08 -8.58 1.77
C VAL A 18 -0.52 -9.95 1.50
N LYS A 19 -1.59 -9.97 0.71
CA LYS A 19 -2.26 -11.17 0.25
C LYS A 19 -2.26 -11.23 -1.28
N LEU A 20 -1.81 -12.36 -1.83
CA LEU A 20 -2.13 -12.76 -3.20
C LEU A 20 -3.57 -13.27 -3.22
N ASN A 21 -4.45 -12.57 -3.92
CA ASN A 21 -5.87 -12.91 -4.00
C ASN A 21 -6.12 -14.00 -5.04
N LYS A 22 -5.59 -13.80 -6.26
CA LYS A 22 -5.74 -14.75 -7.37
C LYS A 22 -4.58 -14.59 -8.34
N LEU A 23 -4.14 -15.72 -8.87
CA LEU A 23 -3.23 -15.80 -10.02
C LEU A 23 -3.93 -16.61 -11.11
N GLY A 24 -4.01 -16.07 -12.33
CA GLY A 24 -4.66 -16.77 -13.44
C GLY A 24 -4.85 -15.87 -14.66
N ASP A 25 -5.45 -16.42 -15.71
CA ASP A 25 -5.68 -15.65 -16.94
C ASP A 25 -6.78 -14.62 -16.74
N HIS A 26 -6.50 -13.39 -17.13
CA HIS A 26 -7.47 -12.30 -17.10
C HIS A 26 -8.62 -12.61 -18.09
N PRO A 27 -9.89 -12.50 -17.67
CA PRO A 27 -11.03 -13.00 -18.46
C PRO A 27 -11.13 -12.44 -19.87
N MET A 28 -10.79 -11.16 -20.05
CA MET A 28 -10.93 -10.45 -21.33
C MET A 28 -9.65 -10.52 -22.17
N SER A 29 -8.50 -10.22 -21.56
CA SER A 29 -7.23 -10.11 -22.29
C SER A 29 -6.51 -11.44 -22.46
N LYS A 30 -6.94 -12.49 -21.75
CA LYS A 30 -6.33 -13.83 -21.74
C LYS A 30 -4.84 -13.86 -21.36
N LYS A 31 -4.33 -12.75 -20.81
CA LYS A 31 -2.97 -12.67 -20.28
C LYS A 31 -2.93 -13.21 -18.86
N LYS A 32 -1.81 -13.81 -18.45
CA LYS A 32 -1.59 -14.19 -17.05
C LYS A 32 -1.56 -12.95 -16.18
N SER A 33 -2.39 -12.92 -15.14
CA SER A 33 -2.51 -11.80 -14.22
C SER A 33 -2.51 -12.27 -12.76
N ALA A 34 -2.11 -11.36 -11.87
CA ALA A 34 -2.06 -11.56 -10.43
C ALA A 34 -2.76 -10.39 -9.73
N GLY A 35 -3.74 -10.69 -8.88
CA GLY A 35 -4.43 -9.72 -8.03
C GLY A 35 -3.92 -9.77 -6.59
N PHE A 36 -3.70 -8.61 -5.98
CA PHE A 36 -3.16 -8.47 -4.64
C PHE A 36 -4.00 -7.49 -3.81
N SER A 37 -4.02 -7.71 -2.50
CA SER A 37 -4.46 -6.71 -1.52
C SER A 37 -3.40 -6.54 -0.46
N ALA A 38 -3.23 -5.31 0.03
CA ALA A 38 -2.34 -5.04 1.13
C ALA A 38 -2.94 -4.05 2.12
N THR A 39 -2.62 -4.21 3.39
CA THR A 39 -3.00 -3.28 4.45
C THR A 39 -1.81 -2.92 5.33
N GLY A 40 -1.87 -1.75 5.97
CA GLY A 40 -0.89 -1.32 6.95
C GLY A 40 -1.33 -0.05 7.64
N THR A 41 -0.63 0.35 8.70
CA THR A 41 -0.86 1.62 9.39
C THR A 41 0.45 2.38 9.47
N ILE A 42 0.40 3.67 9.16
CA ILE A 42 1.54 4.59 9.28
C ILE A 42 1.16 5.76 10.18
N LYS A 43 2.16 6.47 10.71
CA LYS A 43 1.96 7.79 11.31
C LYS A 43 2.22 8.87 10.28
N ARG A 44 1.27 9.78 10.08
CA ARG A 44 1.45 10.89 9.11
C ARG A 44 2.48 11.90 9.59
N SER A 45 2.70 12.01 10.91
CA SER A 45 3.76 12.84 11.50
C SER A 45 5.17 12.42 11.09
N ASP A 46 5.42 11.11 10.85
CA ASP A 46 6.71 10.59 10.39
C ASP A 46 7.12 11.13 9.00
N PHE A 47 6.13 11.62 8.24
CA PHE A 47 6.28 12.24 6.92
C PHE A 47 6.06 13.76 6.95
N ASN A 48 6.29 14.39 8.11
CA ASN A 48 6.13 15.83 8.35
C ASN A 48 4.73 16.35 8.03
N MET A 49 3.70 15.55 8.34
CA MET A 49 2.29 15.93 8.25
C MET A 49 1.64 15.92 9.64
N ALA A 50 2.24 16.63 10.61
CA ALA A 50 1.81 16.62 12.02
C ALA A 50 0.72 17.66 12.38
N LYS A 51 0.25 18.46 11.41
CA LYS A 51 -0.76 19.52 11.67
C LYS A 51 -2.00 18.93 12.37
N ALA A 52 -2.42 19.55 13.46
CA ALA A 52 -3.58 19.17 14.27
C ALA A 52 -3.50 17.82 15.01
N VAL A 53 -2.34 17.15 15.06
CA VAL A 53 -2.14 16.02 16.01
C VAL A 53 -2.11 16.57 17.45
N PRO A 54 -2.77 15.95 18.45
CA PRO A 54 -3.54 14.71 18.38
C PRO A 54 -5.05 14.89 18.10
N PHE A 55 -5.56 16.12 17.92
CA PHE A 55 -6.98 16.39 17.65
C PHE A 55 -7.49 15.72 16.36
N VAL A 56 -6.61 15.53 15.38
CA VAL A 56 -6.81 14.65 14.22
C VAL A 56 -5.79 13.52 14.31
N SER A 57 -6.27 12.26 14.23
CA SER A 57 -5.45 11.05 14.36
C SER A 57 -4.13 11.16 13.60
N ASP A 58 -3.06 10.72 14.25
CA ASP A 58 -1.74 10.57 13.61
C ASP A 58 -1.67 9.27 12.81
N GLU A 59 -2.40 8.24 13.24
CA GLU A 59 -2.47 6.95 12.54
C GLU A 59 -3.36 7.05 11.31
N VAL A 60 -2.83 6.56 10.19
CA VAL A 60 -3.51 6.47 8.90
C VAL A 60 -3.43 5.04 8.41
N GLN A 61 -4.58 4.46 8.09
CA GLN A 61 -4.67 3.14 7.49
C GLN A 61 -4.42 3.22 5.98
N LEU A 62 -3.55 2.35 5.50
CA LEU A 62 -3.32 2.09 4.09
C LEU A 62 -4.14 0.88 3.68
N VAL A 63 -4.96 1.04 2.63
CA VAL A 63 -5.71 -0.05 2.00
C VAL A 63 -5.39 -0.04 0.51
N ILE A 64 -4.78 -1.11 0.03
CA ILE A 64 -4.24 -1.20 -1.33
C ILE A 64 -4.87 -2.41 -2.02
N THR A 65 -5.33 -2.20 -3.25
CA THR A 65 -5.75 -3.26 -4.17
C THR A 65 -5.05 -3.05 -5.49
N ALA A 66 -4.43 -4.08 -6.03
CA ALA A 66 -3.68 -3.99 -7.28
C ALA A 66 -3.87 -5.25 -8.14
N GLU A 67 -3.82 -5.08 -9.46
CA GLU A 67 -3.72 -6.15 -10.43
C GLU A 67 -2.51 -5.90 -11.33
N ALA A 68 -1.72 -6.94 -11.57
CA ALA A 68 -0.61 -6.91 -12.52
C ALA A 68 -0.81 -7.98 -13.58
N SER A 69 -0.72 -7.60 -14.85
CA SER A 69 -0.76 -8.53 -15.99
C SER A 69 0.66 -8.74 -16.52
N LYS A 70 0.99 -9.96 -16.95
CA LYS A 70 2.23 -10.26 -17.64
C LYS A 70 2.26 -9.49 -18.97
N ASN A 71 3.34 -8.75 -19.22
CA ASN A 71 3.54 -8.04 -20.49
C ASN A 71 3.55 -9.01 -21.68
#